data_AF-A0A959NUA9-F1
#
_entry.id   AF-A0A959NUA9-F1
#
_cell.length_a   1.000
_cell.length_b   1.000
_cell.length_c   1.000
_cell.angle_alpha   90.00
_cell.angle_beta   90.00
_cell.angle_gamma   90.00
#
_symmetry.space_group_name_H-M   'P 1'
#
loop_
_entity.id
_entity.type
_entity.pdbx_description
1 polymer ?
#
loop_
_entity_poly.entity_id
_entity_poly.type
_entity_poly.pdbx_seq_one_letter_code
_entity_poly.pdbx_strand_id
1 'polypeptide(L)'
;MDYTIILGYLVLLLIQYFAIQAIPITLIGGLISRFTNIYVGVLIAGILTWLGINFIWFKVFDYNLPLLAFILSIGFQFWHLKKARLELTETSKQMVVGEIWAIILVAIYILVFKDFNLY
;
A
#
# COMPACT_ATOMS: atom_id res chain seq x y z
N MET A 1 2.55 -21.01 19.44
CA MET A 1 2.76 -20.18 18.24
C MET A 1 1.37 -19.83 17.75
N ASP A 2 0.94 -18.58 17.91
CA ASP A 2 -0.45 -18.20 17.64
C ASP A 2 -0.73 -18.31 16.14
N TYR A 3 -1.57 -19.28 15.77
CA TYR A 3 -2.01 -19.53 14.39
C TYR A 3 -2.59 -18.26 13.73
N THR A 4 -3.12 -17.34 14.54
CA THR A 4 -3.61 -16.02 14.14
C THR A 4 -2.53 -15.15 13.49
N ILE A 5 -1.29 -15.18 14.02
CA ILE A 5 -0.17 -14.39 13.47
C ILE A 5 0.21 -14.93 12.08
N ILE A 6 0.34 -16.26 11.95
CA ILE A 6 0.65 -16.93 10.68
C ILE A 6 -0.44 -16.63 9.64
N LEU A 7 -1.71 -16.71 10.05
CA LEU A 7 -2.85 -16.39 9.18
C LEU A 7 -2.80 -14.93 8.71
N GLY A 8 -2.46 -13.99 9.60
CA GLY A 8 -2.28 -12.58 9.25
C GLY A 8 -1.24 -12.41 8.15
N TYR A 9 -0.06 -12.99 8.32
CA TYR A 9 1.01 -12.94 7.30
C TYR A 9 0.57 -13.54 5.96
N LEU A 10 -0.19 -14.63 5.96
CA LEU A 10 -0.75 -15.22 4.73
C LEU A 10 -1.75 -14.28 4.04
N VAL A 11 -2.69 -13.69 4.79
CA VAL A 11 -3.66 -12.72 4.27
C VAL A 11 -2.93 -11.51 3.68
N LEU A 12 -1.91 -11.03 4.37
CA LEU A 12 -1.06 -9.94 3.90
C LEU A 12 -0.42 -10.27 2.55
N LEU A 13 0.20 -11.44 2.42
CA LEU A 13 0.82 -11.88 1.17
C LEU A 13 -0.19 -11.95 0.02
N LEU A 14 -1.40 -12.43 0.28
CA LEU A 14 -2.47 -12.49 -0.73
C LEU A 14 -2.90 -11.10 -1.18
N ILE A 15 -3.10 -10.16 -0.25
CA ILE A 15 -3.44 -8.76 -0.57
C ILE A 15 -2.37 -8.16 -1.47
N GLN A 16 -1.08 -8.34 -1.14
CA GLN A 16 0.04 -7.81 -1.92
C GLN A 16 0.15 -8.46 -3.29
N TYR A 17 0.07 -9.79 -3.35
CA TYR A 17 0.24 -10.55 -4.59
C TYR A 17 -0.83 -10.21 -5.62
N PHE A 18 -2.10 -10.12 -5.19
CA PHE A 18 -3.21 -9.74 -6.06
C PHE A 18 -3.35 -8.22 -6.23
N ALA A 19 -2.49 -7.43 -5.59
CA ALA A 19 -2.56 -5.97 -5.57
C ALA A 19 -3.97 -5.44 -5.23
N ILE A 20 -4.67 -6.06 -4.28
CA ILE A 20 -6.07 -5.74 -3.95
C ILE A 20 -6.20 -4.27 -3.54
N GLN A 21 -5.20 -3.72 -2.87
CA GLN A 21 -5.12 -2.32 -2.48
C GLN A 21 -5.17 -1.34 -3.66
N ALA A 22 -4.79 -1.76 -4.88
CA ALA A 22 -4.82 -0.89 -6.05
C ALA A 22 -6.26 -0.53 -6.45
N ILE A 23 -7.25 -1.36 -6.09
CA ILE A 23 -8.67 -1.10 -6.37
C ILE A 23 -9.16 0.17 -5.66
N PRO A 24 -9.13 0.26 -4.31
CA PRO A 24 -9.54 1.48 -3.62
C PRO A 24 -8.65 2.68 -3.98
N ILE A 25 -7.35 2.47 -4.21
CA ILE A 25 -6.45 3.56 -4.61
C ILE A 25 -6.85 4.16 -5.96
N THR A 26 -7.14 3.31 -6.95
CA THR A 26 -7.53 3.77 -8.30
C THR A 26 -8.90 4.43 -8.28
N LEU A 27 -9.86 3.86 -7.53
CA LEU A 27 -11.21 4.42 -7.38
C LEU A 27 -11.19 5.80 -6.72
N ILE A 28 -10.60 5.88 -5.52
CA ILE A 28 -10.55 7.13 -4.74
C ILE A 28 -9.61 8.12 -5.43
N GLY A 29 -8.47 7.66 -5.93
CA GLY A 29 -7.49 8.47 -6.63
C GLY A 29 -8.08 9.10 -7.88
N GLY A 30 -8.79 8.32 -8.71
CA GLY A 30 -9.48 8.84 -9.89
C GLY A 30 -10.54 9.91 -9.58
N LEU A 31 -11.23 9.80 -8.45
CA LEU A 31 -12.17 10.83 -7.99
C LEU A 31 -11.46 12.11 -7.55
N ILE A 32 -10.42 12.00 -6.72
CA ILE A 32 -9.66 13.15 -6.20
C ILE A 32 -8.90 13.86 -7.34
N SER A 33 -8.39 13.10 -8.31
CA SER A 33 -7.69 13.63 -9.48
C SER A 33 -8.57 14.48 -10.40
N ARG A 34 -9.90 14.47 -10.24
CA ARG A 34 -10.79 15.43 -10.93
C ARG A 34 -10.63 16.86 -10.42
N PHE A 35 -10.22 17.02 -9.17
CA PHE A 35 -10.06 18.32 -8.51
C PHE A 35 -8.60 18.74 -8.39
N THR A 36 -7.67 17.86 -8.78
CA THR A 36 -6.21 18.04 -8.65
C THR A 36 -5.50 17.43 -9.86
N ASN A 37 -4.29 16.86 -9.68
CA ASN A 37 -3.61 16.08 -10.71
C ASN A 37 -3.61 14.58 -10.36
N ILE A 38 -3.25 13.73 -11.33
CA ILE A 38 -3.27 12.27 -11.16
C ILE A 38 -2.33 11.82 -10.04
N TYR A 39 -1.13 12.39 -10.00
CA TYR A 39 -0.13 12.07 -8.99
C TYR A 39 -0.62 12.35 -7.56
N VAL A 40 -1.14 13.56 -7.29
CA VAL A 40 -1.62 14.00 -5.98
C VAL A 40 -2.86 13.21 -5.57
N GLY A 41 -3.80 12.99 -6.50
CA GLY A 41 -4.99 12.20 -6.19
C GLY A 41 -4.65 10.77 -5.78
N VAL A 42 -3.74 10.11 -6.51
CA VAL A 42 -3.27 8.75 -6.19
C VAL A 42 -2.45 8.73 -4.90
N LEU A 43 -1.61 9.74 -4.65
CA LEU A 43 -0.85 9.85 -3.41
C LEU A 43 -1.79 9.91 -2.19
N ILE A 44 -2.79 10.79 -2.22
CA ILE A 44 -3.76 10.94 -1.14
C ILE A 44 -4.57 9.65 -0.96
N ALA A 45 -5.08 9.08 -2.06
CA ALA A 45 -5.82 7.82 -2.03
C ALA A 45 -4.98 6.65 -1.50
N GLY A 46 -3.69 6.60 -1.87
CA GLY A 46 -2.71 5.66 -1.35
C GLY A 46 -2.56 5.79 0.16
N ILE A 47 -2.32 7.01 0.66
CA ILE A 47 -2.15 7.26 2.09
C ILE A 47 -3.39 6.81 2.86
N LEU A 48 -4.58 7.20 2.41
CA LEU A 48 -5.85 6.83 3.04
C LEU A 48 -6.07 5.32 3.03
N THR A 49 -5.77 4.66 1.90
CA THR A 49 -5.91 3.20 1.76
C THR A 49 -4.98 2.48 2.72
N TRP A 50 -3.69 2.83 2.75
CA TRP A 50 -2.71 2.17 3.61
C TRP A 50 -2.97 2.41 5.10
N LEU A 51 -3.40 3.60 5.49
CA LEU A 51 -3.84 3.87 6.86
C LEU A 51 -5.10 3.07 7.21
N GLY A 52 -6.05 2.94 6.28
CA GLY A 52 -7.24 2.11 6.45
C GLY A 52 -6.92 0.63 6.61
N ILE A 53 -6.02 0.08 5.78
CA ILE A 53 -5.54 -1.30 5.92
C ILE A 53 -4.85 -1.48 7.28
N ASN A 54 -3.97 -0.54 7.69
CA ASN A 54 -3.32 -0.61 9.00
C ASN A 54 -4.35 -0.61 10.14
N PHE A 55 -5.37 0.23 10.05
CA PHE A 55 -6.42 0.30 11.05
C PHE A 55 -7.23 -1.00 11.17
N ILE A 56 -7.67 -1.56 10.02
CA ILE A 56 -8.38 -2.84 9.99
C ILE A 56 -7.49 -3.96 10.54
N TRP A 57 -6.22 -3.98 10.13
CA TRP A 57 -5.24 -4.94 10.61
C TRP A 57 -5.06 -4.88 12.13
N PHE A 58 -4.85 -3.68 12.68
CA PHE A 58 -4.72 -3.47 14.11
C PHE A 58 -5.97 -3.95 14.87
N LYS A 59 -7.17 -3.77 14.32
CA LYS A 59 -8.41 -4.26 14.95
C LYS A 59 -8.57 -5.78 14.95
N VAL A 60 -7.94 -6.49 14.02
CA VAL A 60 -8.04 -7.95 13.91
C VAL A 60 -6.92 -8.65 14.67
N PHE A 61 -5.72 -8.06 14.67
CA PHE A 61 -4.51 -8.70 15.16
C PHE A 61 -3.89 -8.02 16.39
N ASP A 62 -4.39 -6.86 16.83
CA ASP A 62 -3.90 -6.06 17.97
C ASP A 62 -2.43 -5.60 17.87
N TYR A 63 -1.88 -5.54 16.66
CA TYR A 63 -0.59 -4.91 16.35
C TYR A 63 -0.62 -4.21 15.00
N ASN A 64 0.27 -3.24 14.75
CA ASN A 64 0.32 -2.54 13.47
C ASN A 64 0.82 -3.45 12.34
N LEU A 65 0.52 -3.09 11.09
CA LEU A 65 1.10 -3.78 9.93
C LEU A 65 2.62 -3.91 10.10
N PRO A 66 3.20 -5.10 9.84
CA PRO A 66 4.63 -5.32 9.97
C PRO A 66 5.40 -4.57 8.88
N LEU A 67 6.64 -4.15 9.16
CA LEU A 67 7.46 -3.40 8.21
C LEU A 67 7.68 -4.16 6.90
N LEU A 68 7.75 -5.50 7.00
CA LEU A 68 7.83 -6.42 5.88
C LEU A 68 6.71 -6.18 4.85
N ALA A 69 5.50 -5.80 5.29
CA ALA A 69 4.40 -5.50 4.39
C ALA A 69 4.72 -4.32 3.46
N PHE A 70 5.21 -3.22 4.02
CA PHE A 70 5.56 -2.03 3.26
C PHE A 70 6.73 -2.30 2.31
N ILE A 71 7.73 -3.05 2.76
CA ILE A 71 8.88 -3.44 1.92
C ILE A 71 8.43 -4.29 0.73
N LEU A 72 7.59 -5.30 0.99
CA LEU A 72 7.05 -6.15 -0.07
C LEU A 72 6.18 -5.35 -1.05
N SER A 73 5.32 -4.44 -0.57
CA SER A 73 4.54 -3.56 -1.46
C SER A 73 5.43 -2.76 -2.40
N ILE A 74 6.45 -2.10 -1.87
CA ILE A 74 7.39 -1.33 -2.70
C ILE A 74 8.07 -2.26 -3.71
N GLY A 75 8.52 -3.43 -3.27
CA GLY A 75 9.13 -4.45 -4.14
C GLY A 75 8.23 -4.88 -5.29
N PHE A 76 6.95 -5.18 -5.02
CA PHE A 76 5.97 -5.55 -6.04
C PHE A 76 5.69 -4.40 -7.01
N GLN A 77 5.58 -3.16 -6.53
CA GLN A 77 5.36 -1.99 -7.39
C GLN A 77 6.55 -1.73 -8.33
N PHE A 78 7.78 -1.87 -7.82
CA PHE A 78 8.99 -1.80 -8.66
C PHE A 78 9.05 -2.94 -9.67
N TRP A 79 8.70 -4.16 -9.27
CA TRP A 79 8.64 -5.29 -10.19
C TRP A 79 7.61 -5.06 -11.29
N HIS A 80 6.43 -4.52 -10.96
CA HIS A 80 5.40 -4.17 -11.91
C HIS A 80 5.87 -3.11 -12.92
N LEU A 81 6.51 -2.02 -12.44
CA LEU A 81 7.13 -1.01 -13.31
C LEU A 81 8.19 -1.59 -14.26
N LYS A 82 9.00 -2.53 -13.76
CA LYS A 82 10.07 -3.15 -14.56
C LYS A 82 9.51 -4.10 -15.62
N LYS A 83 8.49 -4.89 -15.27
CA LYS A 83 7.90 -5.90 -16.15
C LYS A 83 7.05 -5.26 -17.26
N ALA A 84 6.29 -4.22 -16.93
CA ALA A 84 5.35 -3.59 -17.86
C ALA A 84 5.92 -2.31 -18.53
N ARG A 85 7.25 -2.16 -18.55
CA ARG A 85 7.96 -0.93 -18.98
C ARG A 85 7.63 -0.48 -20.42
N LEU A 86 7.24 -1.41 -21.29
CA LEU A 86 6.88 -1.14 -22.70
C LEU A 86 5.37 -0.99 -22.93
N GLU A 87 4.53 -1.33 -21.96
CA GLU A 87 3.06 -1.38 -22.11
C GLU A 87 2.33 -0.33 -21.24
N LEU A 88 3.01 0.24 -20.24
CA LEU A 88 2.41 1.24 -19.36
C LEU A 88 2.39 2.63 -20.00
N THR A 89 1.20 3.24 -20.01
CA THR A 89 1.04 4.66 -20.31
C THR A 89 1.77 5.55 -19.31
N GLU A 90 2.12 6.77 -19.70
CA GLU A 90 2.73 7.75 -18.77
C GLU A 90 1.86 8.00 -17.54
N THR A 91 0.54 7.98 -17.71
CA THR A 91 -0.42 8.09 -16.61
C THR A 91 -0.29 6.92 -15.63
N SER A 92 -0.23 5.68 -16.12
CA SER A 92 -0.07 4.49 -15.28
C SER A 92 1.25 4.50 -14.51
N LYS A 93 2.33 5.00 -15.11
CA LYS A 93 3.62 5.17 -14.41
C LYS A 93 3.49 6.17 -13.27
N GLN A 94 2.85 7.32 -13.50
CA GLN A 94 2.63 8.32 -12.46
C GLN A 94 1.77 7.80 -11.31
N MET A 95 0.77 6.95 -11.60
CA MET A 95 -0.03 6.28 -10.56
C MET A 95 0.84 5.39 -9.69
N VAL A 96 1.64 4.50 -10.30
CA VAL A 96 2.50 3.59 -9.53
C VAL A 96 3.54 4.35 -8.69
N VAL A 97 4.12 5.43 -9.23
CA VAL A 97 5.05 6.28 -8.47
C VAL A 97 4.34 6.96 -7.29
N GLY A 98 3.11 7.46 -7.48
CA GLY A 98 2.29 8.00 -6.40
C GLY A 98 1.99 6.97 -5.31
N GLU A 99 1.70 5.72 -5.70
CA GLU A 99 1.49 4.61 -4.77
C GLU A 99 2.75 4.28 -3.96
N ILE A 100 3.92 4.22 -4.60
CA ILE A 100 5.20 3.99 -3.91
C ILE A 100 5.44 5.07 -2.85
N TRP A 101 5.22 6.34 -3.18
CA TRP A 101 5.37 7.43 -2.23
C TRP A 101 4.36 7.36 -1.08
N ALA A 102 3.11 7.00 -1.36
CA ALA A 102 2.10 6.79 -0.33
C ALA A 102 2.52 5.69 0.66
N ILE A 103 3.02 4.56 0.15
CA ILE A 103 3.53 3.44 0.97
C ILE A 103 4.67 3.91 1.87
N ILE A 104 5.65 4.63 1.31
CA ILE A 104 6.80 5.15 2.06
C ILE A 104 6.35 6.08 3.18
N LEU A 105 5.46 7.03 2.89
CA LEU A 105 4.99 8.00 3.89
C LEU A 105 4.23 7.32 5.03
N VAL A 106 3.38 6.34 4.72
CA VAL A 106 2.63 5.60 5.75
C VAL A 106 3.56 4.70 6.57
N ALA A 107 4.55 4.07 5.94
CA ALA A 107 5.57 3.29 6.64
C ALA A 107 6.34 4.16 7.65
N ILE A 108 6.78 5.36 7.25
CA ILE A 108 7.46 6.32 8.13
C ILE A 108 6.52 6.75 9.27
N TYR A 109 5.26 7.07 8.97
CA TYR A 109 4.29 7.45 10.00
C TYR A 109 4.13 6.36 11.07
N ILE A 110 3.96 5.11 10.65
CA ILE A 110 3.83 3.99 11.59
C ILE A 110 5.12 3.78 12.38
N LEU A 111 6.28 3.92 11.73
CA LEU A 111 7.59 3.77 12.37
C LEU A 111 7.82 4.78 13.48
N VAL A 112 7.45 6.04 13.23
CA VAL A 112 7.74 7.14 14.14
C VAL A 112 6.69 7.23 15.26
N PHE A 113 5.43 6.91 14.98
CA PHE A 113 4.32 7.26 15.88
C PHE A 113 3.52 6.10 16.45
N LYS A 114 3.73 4.85 16.00
CA LYS A 114 2.82 3.74 16.34
C LYS A 114 3.48 2.46 16.85
N ASP A 115 4.81 2.39 16.93
CA ASP A 115 5.61 1.22 17.30
C ASP A 115 5.30 -0.02 16.42
N PHE A 116 6.33 -0.56 15.75
CA PHE A 116 6.20 -1.76 14.92
C PHE A 116 6.26 -3.04 15.75
N ASN A 117 5.49 -4.06 15.34
CA ASN A 117 5.77 -5.44 15.70
C ASN A 117 6.84 -5.97 14.71
N LEU A 118 8.07 -6.19 15.21
CA LEU A 118 9.17 -6.83 14.44
C LEU A 118 9.16 -8.36 14.56
N TYR A 119 8.18 -8.92 15.27
CA TYR A 119 8.08 -10.34 15.63
C TYR A 119 7.48 -11.22 14.53
#